data_AF-A0A504HCI3-F1
#
_entry.id   AF-A0A504HCI3-F1
#
_cell.length_a   1.000
_cell.length_b   1.000
_cell.length_c   1.000
_cell.angle_alpha   90.00
_cell.angle_beta   90.00
_cell.angle_gamma   90.00
#
_symmetry.space_group_name_H-M   'P 1'
#
loop_
_entity.id
_entity.type
_entity.pdbx_description
1 polymer ?
#
loop_
_entity_poly.entity_id
_entity_poly.type
_entity_poly.pdbx_seq_one_letter_code
_entity_poly.pdbx_strand_id
1 'polypeptide(L)'
;PLRRLSAAAVRVRRGVKSREEIPDFSDRQDEIGNLSIAVRDMTNALYARIEAIESFAADVSHELKNPLTSLRSAVETLPLAKNDNSRSRLMEIIQHDVRRLDRLITDISDASRLDAELARDDAGTVDLKKFITDLVAVSRETTRNKKAVEIELRVAKLPQGVKGYFVVGHDLRIGQVITNLIENARSFVPEERGHIILSLARTGKFNILTVDDNGPGIRADNIERIFERFYTDRPAGEAFGQNSGLGLSISRQIVEAHGGTLTAENIPGTKPGEIKGARFVVTLPAEA
;
A
#
# COMPACT_ATOMS: atom_id res chain seq x y z
N PRO A 1 32.62 9.25 -29.54
CA PRO A 1 31.31 9.21 -28.83
C PRO A 1 30.79 7.79 -28.58
N LEU A 2 30.52 7.01 -29.64
CA LEU A 2 30.00 5.63 -29.53
C LEU A 2 30.88 4.69 -28.69
N ARG A 3 32.21 4.72 -28.87
CA ARG A 3 33.14 3.94 -28.03
C ARG A 3 33.04 4.29 -26.54
N ARG A 4 32.80 5.58 -26.21
CA ARG A 4 32.64 6.04 -24.82
C ARG A 4 31.33 5.54 -24.21
N LEU A 5 30.22 5.61 -24.96
CA LEU A 5 28.93 5.05 -24.54
C LEU A 5 29.01 3.53 -24.35
N SER A 6 29.59 2.81 -25.31
CA SER A 6 29.77 1.35 -25.22
C SER A 6 30.63 0.95 -24.02
N ALA A 7 31.75 1.65 -23.78
CA ALA A 7 32.58 1.40 -22.61
C ALA A 7 31.84 1.67 -21.29
N ALA A 8 31.04 2.74 -21.22
CA ALA A 8 30.21 3.05 -20.05
C ALA A 8 29.15 1.97 -19.81
N ALA A 9 28.42 1.54 -20.84
CA ALA A 9 27.44 0.46 -20.74
C ALA A 9 28.06 -0.87 -20.28
N VAL A 10 29.28 -1.20 -20.75
CA VAL A 10 30.00 -2.39 -20.28
C VAL A 10 30.41 -2.28 -18.81
N ARG A 11 30.76 -1.08 -18.33
CA ARG A 11 31.05 -0.84 -16.90
C ARG A 11 29.81 -0.96 -16.04
N VAL A 12 28.69 -0.34 -16.45
CA VAL A 12 27.38 -0.50 -15.79
C VAL A 12 27.01 -1.98 -15.68
N ARG A 13 27.17 -2.76 -16.77
CA ARG A 13 26.89 -4.21 -16.78
C ARG A 13 27.80 -5.02 -15.86
N ARG A 14 29.07 -4.65 -15.72
CA ARG A 14 30.05 -5.39 -14.90
C ARG A 14 29.96 -5.09 -13.41
N GLY A 15 29.17 -4.09 -13.02
CA GLY A 15 28.71 -3.84 -11.65
C GLY A 15 29.79 -3.95 -10.59
N VAL A 16 30.55 -2.88 -10.34
CA VAL A 16 31.54 -2.89 -9.25
C VAL A 16 31.53 -1.55 -8.52
N LYS A 17 30.71 -1.47 -7.46
CA LYS A 17 30.86 -0.57 -6.32
C LYS A 17 30.63 0.94 -6.50
N SER A 18 30.58 1.49 -7.72
CA SER A 18 30.29 2.92 -7.94
C SER A 18 29.25 3.16 -9.03
N ARG A 19 28.37 4.14 -8.80
CA ARG A 19 27.42 4.66 -9.80
C ARG A 19 28.22 5.23 -10.97
N GLU A 20 28.18 4.56 -12.11
CA GLU A 20 28.91 4.95 -13.31
C GLU A 20 28.12 6.02 -14.06
N GLU A 21 28.75 7.15 -14.35
CA GLU A 21 28.14 8.19 -15.16
C GLU A 21 28.19 7.81 -16.64
N ILE A 22 27.01 7.75 -17.27
CA ILE A 22 26.90 7.69 -18.72
C ILE A 22 27.34 9.05 -19.28
N PRO A 23 28.31 9.10 -20.21
CA PRO A 23 28.73 10.33 -20.85
C PRO A 23 27.55 11.08 -21.45
N ASP A 24 27.41 12.34 -21.08
CA ASP A 24 26.39 13.23 -21.61
C ASP A 24 26.82 13.78 -22.98
N PHE A 25 25.98 13.57 -23.97
CA PHE A 25 26.12 14.12 -25.31
C PHE A 25 24.86 14.89 -25.73
N SER A 26 24.06 15.39 -24.78
CA SER A 26 22.83 16.16 -25.04
C SER A 26 23.04 17.40 -25.91
N ASP A 27 24.24 17.98 -25.87
CA ASP A 27 24.62 19.13 -26.71
C ASP A 27 24.68 18.79 -28.21
N ARG A 28 24.68 17.51 -28.56
CA ARG A 28 24.61 17.05 -29.95
C ARG A 28 23.16 16.94 -30.38
N GLN A 29 22.79 17.65 -31.44
CA GLN A 29 21.48 17.51 -32.09
C GLN A 29 21.48 16.42 -33.18
N ASP A 30 22.09 15.28 -32.87
CA ASP A 30 22.17 14.11 -33.76
C ASP A 30 21.71 12.82 -33.05
N GLU A 31 21.68 11.71 -33.78
CA GLU A 31 21.24 10.40 -33.27
C GLU A 31 22.09 9.92 -32.08
N ILE A 32 23.34 10.38 -32.00
CA ILE A 32 24.25 10.05 -30.88
C ILE A 32 23.88 10.81 -29.61
N GLY A 33 23.41 12.06 -29.74
CA GLY A 33 22.84 12.83 -28.64
C GLY A 33 21.58 12.16 -28.08
N ASN A 34 20.62 11.82 -28.95
CA ASN A 34 19.40 11.11 -28.56
C ASN A 34 19.70 9.75 -27.88
N LEU A 35 20.65 8.98 -28.42
CA LEU A 35 21.07 7.72 -27.83
C LEU A 35 21.72 7.90 -26.45
N SER A 36 22.54 8.94 -26.26
CA SER A 36 23.17 9.26 -24.97
C SER A 36 22.11 9.53 -23.90
N ILE A 37 21.09 10.34 -24.22
CA ILE A 37 19.96 10.63 -23.32
C ILE A 37 19.22 9.33 -22.97
N ALA A 38 18.82 8.54 -23.97
CA ALA A 38 18.07 7.30 -23.73
C ALA A 38 18.85 6.28 -22.87
N VAL A 39 20.17 6.13 -23.10
CA VAL A 39 21.01 5.23 -22.30
C VAL A 39 21.19 5.76 -20.87
N ARG A 40 21.31 7.09 -20.71
CA ARG A 40 21.41 7.73 -19.39
C ARG A 40 20.11 7.57 -18.61
N ASP A 41 18.97 7.80 -19.23
CA ASP A 41 17.65 7.63 -18.61
C ASP A 41 17.41 6.18 -18.19
N MET A 42 17.72 5.21 -19.08
CA MET A 42 17.65 3.79 -18.76
C MET A 42 18.59 3.41 -17.60
N THR A 43 19.80 3.96 -17.57
CA THR A 43 20.79 3.68 -16.52
C THR A 43 20.36 4.29 -15.18
N ASN A 44 19.83 5.51 -15.19
CA ASN A 44 19.28 6.16 -14.00
C ASN A 44 18.07 5.41 -13.46
N ALA A 45 17.15 4.98 -14.33
CA ALA A 45 16.01 4.15 -13.96
C ALA A 45 16.46 2.81 -13.35
N LEU A 46 17.50 2.19 -13.90
CA LEU A 46 18.10 0.97 -13.35
C LEU A 46 18.69 1.22 -11.95
N TYR A 47 19.47 2.28 -11.77
CA TYR A 47 20.05 2.62 -10.46
C TYR A 47 18.98 2.94 -9.42
N ALA A 48 17.95 3.72 -9.79
CA ALA A 48 16.82 3.98 -8.90
C ALA A 48 16.12 2.69 -8.48
N ARG A 49 15.97 1.71 -9.39
CA ARG A 49 15.39 0.40 -9.08
C ARG A 49 16.28 -0.42 -8.14
N ILE A 50 17.60 -0.40 -8.33
CA ILE A 50 18.55 -1.08 -7.45
C ILE A 50 18.50 -0.46 -6.04
N GLU A 51 18.58 0.86 -5.94
CA GLU A 51 18.50 1.59 -4.66
C GLU A 51 17.16 1.29 -3.94
N ALA A 52 16.05 1.24 -4.67
CA ALA A 52 14.75 0.86 -4.11
C ALA A 52 14.70 -0.59 -3.61
N ILE A 53 15.36 -1.54 -4.30
CA ILE A 53 15.46 -2.94 -3.86
C ILE A 53 16.33 -3.05 -2.61
N GLU A 54 17.47 -2.37 -2.58
CA GLU A 54 18.39 -2.38 -1.43
C GLU A 54 17.74 -1.77 -0.19
N SER A 55 17.09 -0.60 -0.33
CA SER A 55 16.32 0.03 0.76
C SER A 55 15.21 -0.91 1.25
N PHE A 56 14.46 -1.52 0.35
CA PHE A 56 13.41 -2.47 0.72
C PHE A 56 13.95 -3.67 1.50
N ALA A 57 15.06 -4.25 1.08
CA ALA A 57 15.69 -5.37 1.78
C ALA A 57 16.18 -4.98 3.18
N ALA A 58 16.72 -3.77 3.33
CA ALA A 58 17.12 -3.23 4.63
C ALA A 58 15.90 -3.05 5.55
N ASP A 59 14.84 -2.42 5.06
CA ASP A 59 13.62 -2.18 5.83
C ASP A 59 12.95 -3.49 6.27
N VAL A 60 12.85 -4.47 5.35
CA VAL A 60 12.36 -5.82 5.66
C VAL A 60 13.20 -6.48 6.76
N SER A 61 14.53 -6.36 6.67
CA SER A 61 15.42 -6.94 7.68
C SER A 61 15.20 -6.32 9.06
N HIS A 62 15.02 -5.01 9.13
CA HIS A 62 14.70 -4.30 10.37
C HIS A 62 13.35 -4.73 10.94
N GLU A 63 12.31 -4.78 10.12
CA GLU A 63 10.96 -5.11 10.56
C GLU A 63 10.76 -6.58 10.96
N LEU A 64 11.55 -7.51 10.41
CA LEU A 64 11.58 -8.90 10.88
C LEU A 64 12.37 -9.04 12.18
N LYS A 65 13.48 -8.30 12.35
CA LYS A 65 14.35 -8.38 13.54
C LYS A 65 13.63 -7.92 14.81
N ASN A 66 12.72 -6.97 14.70
CA ASN A 66 11.94 -6.42 15.82
C ASN A 66 11.09 -7.50 16.54
N PRO A 67 10.10 -8.14 15.90
CA PRO A 67 9.29 -9.20 16.53
C PRO A 67 10.13 -10.43 16.90
N LEU A 68 11.17 -10.78 16.14
CA LEU A 68 12.09 -11.87 16.52
C LEU A 68 12.84 -11.59 17.83
N THR A 69 13.27 -10.34 18.03
CA THR A 69 13.95 -9.92 19.27
C THR A 69 12.98 -9.94 20.46
N SER A 70 11.76 -9.45 20.26
CA SER A 70 10.69 -9.50 21.27
C SER A 70 10.31 -10.94 21.63
N LEU A 71 10.13 -11.81 20.63
CA LEU A 71 9.86 -13.24 20.80
C LEU A 71 10.96 -13.95 21.60
N ARG A 72 12.22 -13.73 21.24
CA ARG A 72 13.35 -14.31 21.97
C ARG A 72 13.34 -13.87 23.43
N SER A 73 13.19 -12.58 23.70
CA SER A 73 13.11 -12.04 25.07
C SER A 73 11.95 -12.65 25.85
N ALA A 74 10.77 -12.78 25.23
CA ALA A 74 9.60 -13.36 25.89
C ALA A 74 9.78 -14.85 26.21
N VAL A 75 10.36 -15.62 25.28
CA VAL A 75 10.68 -17.06 25.46
C VAL A 75 11.75 -17.27 26.52
N GLU A 76 12.80 -16.44 26.55
CA GLU A 76 13.86 -16.48 27.58
C GLU A 76 13.34 -16.09 28.98
N THR A 77 12.34 -15.20 29.03
CA THR A 77 11.74 -14.73 30.29
C THR A 77 10.66 -15.67 30.82
N LEU A 78 10.01 -16.46 29.96
CA LEU A 78 8.88 -17.33 30.32
C LEU A 78 9.21 -18.31 31.47
N PRO A 79 10.38 -18.98 31.53
CA PRO A 79 10.77 -19.84 32.65
C PRO A 79 10.96 -19.08 33.97
N LEU A 80 11.27 -17.78 33.92
CA LEU A 80 11.51 -16.93 35.09
C LEU A 80 10.21 -16.34 35.68
N ALA A 81 9.07 -16.51 35.00
CA ALA A 81 7.79 -15.98 35.42
C ALA A 81 7.22 -16.72 36.64
N LYS A 82 7.04 -15.98 37.75
CA LYS A 82 6.65 -16.53 39.06
C LYS A 82 5.15 -16.70 39.29
N ASN A 83 4.31 -16.06 38.47
CA ASN A 83 2.86 -16.12 38.58
C ASN A 83 2.20 -16.31 37.21
N ASP A 84 0.95 -16.78 37.22
CA ASP A 84 0.23 -17.11 36.00
C ASP A 84 -0.10 -15.88 35.15
N ASN A 85 -0.34 -14.71 35.77
CA ASN A 85 -0.56 -13.46 35.03
C ASN A 85 0.66 -13.07 34.18
N SER A 86 1.88 -13.18 34.72
CA SER A 86 3.13 -12.92 33.99
C SER A 86 3.33 -13.92 32.85
N ARG A 87 3.02 -15.21 33.06
CA ARG A 87 3.09 -16.23 32.01
C ARG A 87 2.09 -15.97 30.89
N SER A 88 0.83 -15.66 31.23
CA SER A 88 -0.20 -15.34 30.25
C SER A 88 0.20 -14.12 29.41
N ARG A 89 0.73 -13.06 30.04
CA ARG A 89 1.19 -11.87 29.33
C ARG A 89 2.36 -12.14 28.38
N LEU A 90 3.33 -12.96 28.79
CA LEU A 90 4.43 -13.38 27.91
C LEU A 90 3.93 -14.27 26.76
N MET A 91 2.98 -15.15 27.02
CA MET A 91 2.36 -15.99 26.00
C MET A 91 1.55 -15.16 24.99
N GLU A 92 0.86 -14.12 25.45
CA GLU A 92 0.17 -13.15 24.59
C GLU A 92 1.16 -12.41 23.69
N ILE A 93 2.29 -11.95 24.22
CA ILE A 93 3.37 -11.32 23.43
C ILE A 93 3.87 -12.29 22.35
N ILE A 94 4.13 -13.55 22.72
CA ILE A 94 4.61 -14.57 21.77
C ILE A 94 3.57 -14.80 20.65
N GLN A 95 2.31 -15.03 21.00
CA GLN A 95 1.26 -15.24 20.00
C GLN A 95 1.06 -14.02 19.10
N HIS A 96 1.11 -12.82 19.69
CA HIS A 96 1.00 -11.58 18.96
C HIS A 96 2.11 -11.42 17.92
N ASP A 97 3.36 -11.62 18.33
CA ASP A 97 4.51 -11.42 17.45
C ASP A 97 4.66 -12.50 16.38
N VAL A 98 4.21 -13.74 16.64
CA VAL A 98 4.09 -14.79 15.62
C VAL A 98 3.07 -14.37 14.55
N ARG A 99 1.87 -13.92 14.95
CA ARG A 99 0.86 -13.44 14.00
C ARG A 99 1.33 -12.22 13.21
N ARG A 100 2.15 -11.37 13.83
CA ARG A 100 2.76 -10.21 13.16
C ARG A 100 3.77 -10.66 12.10
N LEU A 101 4.65 -11.60 12.42
CA LEU A 101 5.62 -12.17 11.47
C LEU A 101 4.93 -12.82 10.27
N ASP A 102 3.88 -13.60 10.50
CA ASP A 102 3.12 -14.25 9.44
C ASP A 102 2.55 -13.22 8.44
N ARG A 103 1.89 -12.17 8.96
CA ARG A 103 1.39 -11.05 8.15
C ARG A 103 2.49 -10.30 7.41
N LEU A 104 3.61 -9.99 8.07
CA LEU A 104 4.75 -9.33 7.42
C LEU A 104 5.29 -10.17 6.25
N ILE A 105 5.44 -11.47 6.43
CA ILE A 105 5.92 -12.38 5.38
C ILE A 105 4.94 -12.41 4.20
N THR A 106 3.63 -12.49 4.46
CA THR A 106 2.59 -12.43 3.41
C THR A 106 2.68 -11.11 2.64
N ASP A 107 2.70 -9.97 3.33
CA ASP A 107 2.72 -8.65 2.70
C ASP A 107 4.00 -8.42 1.87
N ILE A 108 5.15 -8.90 2.36
CA ILE A 108 6.42 -8.85 1.63
C ILE A 108 6.38 -9.74 0.38
N SER A 109 5.80 -10.93 0.49
CA SER A 109 5.64 -11.84 -0.63
C SER A 109 4.77 -11.22 -1.72
N ASP A 110 3.66 -10.60 -1.32
CA ASP A 110 2.74 -9.89 -2.21
C ASP A 110 3.41 -8.70 -2.90
N ALA A 111 4.10 -7.85 -2.13
CA ALA A 111 4.83 -6.71 -2.67
C ALA A 111 5.91 -7.13 -3.67
N SER A 112 6.60 -8.25 -3.42
CA SER A 112 7.67 -8.75 -4.29
C SER A 112 7.14 -9.41 -5.58
N ARG A 113 5.92 -9.96 -5.53
CA ARG A 113 5.29 -10.65 -6.67
C ARG A 113 4.47 -9.76 -7.57
N LEU A 114 4.03 -8.59 -7.08
CA LEU A 114 3.11 -7.69 -7.76
C LEU A 114 3.53 -7.41 -9.22
N ASP A 115 4.78 -6.96 -9.44
CA ASP A 115 5.31 -6.66 -10.79
C ASP A 115 5.21 -7.85 -11.74
N ALA A 116 5.49 -9.06 -11.24
CA ALA A 116 5.58 -10.27 -12.06
C ALA A 116 4.21 -10.91 -12.32
N GLU A 117 3.21 -10.65 -11.46
CA GLU A 117 1.84 -11.15 -11.60
C GLU A 117 0.99 -10.23 -12.47
N LEU A 118 1.12 -8.90 -12.33
CA LEU A 118 0.51 -7.93 -13.24
C LEU A 118 0.92 -8.14 -14.71
N ALA A 119 2.12 -8.68 -14.93
CA ALA A 119 2.64 -9.02 -16.26
C ALA A 119 2.21 -10.40 -16.78
N ARG A 120 1.65 -11.27 -15.93
CA ARG A 120 1.32 -12.68 -16.26
C ARG A 120 -0.18 -12.95 -16.36
N ASP A 121 -1.01 -12.26 -15.59
CA ASP A 121 -2.46 -12.42 -15.67
C ASP A 121 -3.04 -11.50 -16.75
N ASP A 122 -3.97 -12.05 -17.54
CA ASP A 122 -4.75 -11.27 -18.48
C ASP A 122 -5.70 -10.34 -17.70
N ALA A 123 -5.55 -9.04 -17.91
CA ALA A 123 -6.45 -8.05 -17.35
C ALA A 123 -7.88 -8.26 -17.89
N GLY A 124 -8.84 -8.44 -16.99
CA GLY A 124 -10.24 -8.65 -17.32
C GLY A 124 -11.09 -7.41 -17.08
N THR A 125 -12.31 -7.43 -17.61
CA THR A 125 -13.33 -6.43 -17.28
C THR A 125 -13.89 -6.70 -15.88
N VAL A 126 -13.76 -5.75 -14.97
CA VAL A 126 -14.26 -5.83 -13.59
C VAL A 126 -15.43 -4.86 -13.40
N ASP A 127 -16.60 -5.36 -12.99
CA ASP A 127 -17.72 -4.54 -12.52
C ASP A 127 -17.49 -4.12 -11.06
N LEU A 128 -16.98 -2.90 -10.85
CA LEU A 128 -16.68 -2.40 -9.51
C LEU A 128 -17.90 -2.37 -8.61
N LYS A 129 -19.10 -2.10 -9.13
CA LYS A 129 -20.30 -2.03 -8.30
C LYS A 129 -20.61 -3.39 -7.68
N LYS A 130 -20.65 -4.44 -8.52
CA LYS A 130 -20.90 -5.80 -8.04
C LYS A 130 -19.80 -6.24 -7.10
N PHE A 131 -18.55 -6.04 -7.50
CA PHE A 131 -17.38 -6.48 -6.75
C PHE A 131 -17.26 -5.84 -5.37
N ILE A 132 -17.44 -4.52 -5.26
CA ILE A 132 -17.43 -3.81 -3.97
C ILE A 132 -18.62 -4.25 -3.10
N THR A 133 -19.79 -4.52 -3.70
CA THR A 133 -20.97 -5.00 -2.98
C THR A 133 -20.68 -6.34 -2.30
N ASP A 134 -20.08 -7.29 -3.04
CA ASP A 134 -19.72 -8.60 -2.53
C ASP A 134 -18.66 -8.50 -1.41
N LEU A 135 -17.63 -7.66 -1.60
CA LEU A 135 -16.60 -7.42 -0.58
C LEU A 135 -17.17 -6.82 0.70
N VAL A 136 -18.02 -5.80 0.59
CA VAL A 136 -18.66 -5.15 1.76
C VAL A 136 -19.53 -6.15 2.51
N ALA A 137 -20.22 -7.07 1.82
CA ALA A 137 -20.99 -8.13 2.47
C ALA A 137 -20.09 -9.05 3.31
N VAL A 138 -18.97 -9.51 2.77
CA VAL A 138 -17.98 -10.34 3.48
C VAL A 138 -17.35 -9.59 4.67
N SER A 139 -17.00 -8.31 4.50
CA SER A 139 -16.44 -7.49 5.58
C SER A 139 -17.44 -7.28 6.73
N ARG A 140 -18.74 -7.16 6.42
CA ARG A 140 -19.81 -7.09 7.44
C ARG A 140 -19.95 -8.40 8.22
N GLU A 141 -19.81 -9.56 7.59
CA GLU A 141 -19.84 -10.85 8.31
C GLU A 141 -18.66 -11.03 9.26
N THR A 142 -17.47 -10.62 8.82
CA THR A 142 -16.24 -10.63 9.63
C THR A 142 -16.35 -9.71 10.86
N THR A 143 -17.26 -8.73 10.83
CA THR A 143 -17.54 -7.81 11.93
C THR A 143 -18.28 -8.48 13.09
N ARG A 144 -19.00 -9.58 12.88
CA ARG A 144 -19.64 -10.33 13.99
C ARG A 144 -18.64 -10.92 15.00
N ASN A 145 -17.40 -11.17 14.57
CA ASN A 145 -16.33 -11.74 15.38
C ASN A 145 -15.24 -10.73 15.78
N LYS A 146 -15.43 -9.44 15.44
CA LYS A 146 -14.47 -8.34 15.67
C LYS A 146 -15.21 -7.11 16.23
N LYS A 147 -14.51 -5.97 16.36
CA LYS A 147 -15.05 -4.64 16.71
C LYS A 147 -16.31 -4.32 15.89
N ALA A 148 -17.43 -3.95 16.54
CA ALA A 148 -18.69 -3.66 15.87
C ALA A 148 -18.59 -2.33 15.09
N VAL A 149 -18.43 -2.42 13.77
CA VAL A 149 -18.29 -1.28 12.86
C VAL A 149 -19.39 -1.33 11.82
N GLU A 150 -20.11 -0.23 11.65
CA GLU A 150 -21.10 -0.08 10.58
C GLU A 150 -20.39 0.26 9.27
N ILE A 151 -20.56 -0.59 8.26
CA ILE A 151 -19.99 -0.39 6.92
C ILE A 151 -21.13 -0.10 5.96
N GLU A 152 -21.15 1.07 5.33
CA GLU A 152 -22.15 1.50 4.36
C GLU A 152 -21.54 1.56 2.94
N LEU A 153 -22.29 1.13 1.94
CA LEU A 153 -21.93 1.31 0.52
C LEU A 153 -22.94 2.25 -0.14
N ARG A 154 -22.43 3.36 -0.69
CA ARG A 154 -23.18 4.35 -1.47
C ARG A 154 -22.73 4.30 -2.92
N VAL A 155 -23.66 4.12 -3.85
CA VAL A 155 -23.35 4.11 -5.28
C VAL A 155 -24.12 5.23 -5.95
N ALA A 156 -23.42 6.14 -6.60
CA ALA A 156 -24.03 7.23 -7.35
C ALA A 156 -24.84 6.71 -8.55
N LYS A 157 -25.71 7.54 -9.12
CA LYS A 157 -26.34 7.21 -10.40
C LYS A 157 -25.32 7.36 -11.53
N LEU A 158 -25.33 6.41 -12.48
CA LEU A 158 -24.50 6.50 -13.68
C LEU A 158 -24.97 7.65 -14.57
N PRO A 159 -24.05 8.38 -15.23
CA PRO A 159 -24.39 9.32 -16.29
C PRO A 159 -25.13 8.62 -17.44
N GLN A 160 -25.95 9.38 -18.17
CA GLN A 160 -26.71 8.85 -19.30
C GLN A 160 -25.77 8.25 -20.36
N GLY A 161 -26.07 7.02 -20.82
CA GLY A 161 -25.27 6.30 -21.81
C GLY A 161 -24.12 5.46 -21.26
N VAL A 162 -23.82 5.53 -19.95
CA VAL A 162 -22.81 4.67 -19.31
C VAL A 162 -23.46 3.37 -18.81
N LYS A 163 -22.90 2.23 -19.20
CA LYS A 163 -23.47 0.89 -18.92
C LYS A 163 -23.14 0.35 -17.53
N GLY A 164 -22.09 0.85 -16.89
CA GLY A 164 -21.62 0.33 -15.60
C GLY A 164 -20.35 1.02 -15.09
N TYR A 165 -19.90 0.56 -13.92
CA TYR A 165 -18.64 0.98 -13.31
C TYR A 165 -17.54 -0.02 -13.68
N PHE A 166 -17.28 -0.15 -14.97
CA PHE A 166 -16.31 -1.11 -15.48
C PHE A 166 -14.89 -0.53 -15.49
N VAL A 167 -13.93 -1.37 -15.11
CA VAL A 167 -12.48 -1.11 -15.22
C VAL A 167 -11.79 -2.32 -15.84
N VAL A 168 -10.68 -2.09 -16.54
CA VAL A 168 -9.80 -3.16 -17.02
C VAL A 168 -8.73 -3.41 -15.96
N GLY A 169 -8.63 -4.63 -15.45
CA GLY A 169 -7.69 -4.94 -14.38
C GLY A 169 -7.79 -6.34 -13.81
N HIS A 170 -7.09 -6.55 -12.70
CA HIS A 170 -7.06 -7.80 -11.96
C HIS A 170 -7.98 -7.70 -10.73
N ASP A 171 -9.07 -8.46 -10.73
CA ASP A 171 -10.08 -8.45 -9.67
C ASP A 171 -9.47 -8.73 -8.28
N LEU A 172 -8.59 -9.73 -8.16
CA LEU A 172 -7.88 -10.06 -6.92
C LEU A 172 -7.07 -8.87 -6.37
N ARG A 173 -6.40 -8.11 -7.25
CA ARG A 173 -5.56 -6.97 -6.85
C ARG A 173 -6.39 -5.76 -6.48
N ILE A 174 -7.44 -5.46 -7.25
CA ILE A 174 -8.40 -4.41 -6.90
C ILE A 174 -9.08 -4.75 -5.56
N GLY A 175 -9.41 -6.02 -5.32
CA GLY A 175 -9.98 -6.50 -4.06
C GLY A 175 -9.03 -6.34 -2.88
N GLN A 176 -7.74 -6.56 -3.10
CA GLN A 176 -6.70 -6.32 -2.10
C GLN A 176 -6.64 -4.85 -1.70
N VAL A 177 -6.68 -3.90 -2.64
CA VAL A 177 -6.73 -2.46 -2.35
C VAL A 177 -7.93 -2.13 -1.47
N ILE A 178 -9.13 -2.56 -1.88
CA ILE A 178 -10.38 -2.25 -1.16
C ILE A 178 -10.35 -2.85 0.24
N THR A 179 -9.91 -4.09 0.37
CA THR A 179 -9.79 -4.78 1.67
C THR A 179 -8.80 -4.07 2.59
N ASN A 180 -7.65 -3.63 2.06
CA ASN A 180 -6.67 -2.87 2.83
C ASN A 180 -7.24 -1.54 3.32
N LEU A 181 -7.95 -0.80 2.47
CA LEU A 181 -8.55 0.47 2.86
C LEU A 181 -9.64 0.28 3.93
N ILE A 182 -10.46 -0.77 3.82
CA ILE A 182 -11.46 -1.12 4.83
C ILE A 182 -10.80 -1.51 6.15
N GLU A 183 -9.81 -2.41 6.16
CA GLU A 183 -9.15 -2.81 7.41
C GLU A 183 -8.36 -1.64 8.03
N ASN A 184 -7.77 -0.76 7.20
CA ASN A 184 -7.15 0.48 7.67
C ASN A 184 -8.19 1.37 8.37
N ALA A 185 -9.34 1.64 7.74
CA ALA A 185 -10.43 2.40 8.36
C ALA A 185 -10.92 1.75 9.68
N ARG A 186 -11.18 0.43 9.68
CA ARG A 186 -11.64 -0.32 10.87
C ARG A 186 -10.71 -0.21 12.07
N SER A 187 -9.42 -0.07 11.80
CA SER A 187 -8.41 0.03 12.84
C SER A 187 -8.27 1.45 13.45
N PHE A 188 -8.90 2.47 12.88
CA PHE A 188 -8.87 3.85 13.37
C PHE A 188 -10.23 4.36 13.87
N VAL A 189 -11.34 3.75 13.42
CA VAL A 189 -12.68 4.12 13.91
C VAL A 189 -12.82 3.82 15.42
N PRO A 190 -13.64 4.60 16.16
CA PRO A 190 -13.94 4.34 17.57
C PRO A 190 -14.61 2.97 17.81
N GLU A 191 -14.51 2.43 19.04
CA GLU A 191 -15.20 1.17 19.40
C GLU A 191 -16.71 1.32 19.41
N GLU A 192 -17.18 2.44 19.92
CA GLU A 192 -18.58 2.80 19.93
C GLU A 192 -18.88 3.67 18.71
N ARG A 193 -19.86 3.27 17.89
CA ARG A 193 -20.31 4.02 16.70
C ARG A 193 -19.24 4.17 15.62
N GLY A 194 -18.33 3.20 15.48
CA GLY A 194 -17.41 3.16 14.35
C GLY A 194 -18.18 3.05 13.03
N HIS A 195 -17.87 3.91 12.07
CA HIS A 195 -18.59 4.03 10.80
C HIS A 195 -17.61 4.16 9.63
N ILE A 196 -17.86 3.40 8.56
CA ILE A 196 -17.07 3.41 7.34
C ILE A 196 -18.03 3.54 6.16
N ILE A 197 -17.81 4.51 5.29
CA ILE A 197 -18.60 4.73 4.08
C ILE A 197 -17.72 4.49 2.86
N LEU A 198 -18.11 3.51 2.04
CA LEU A 198 -17.59 3.36 0.70
C LEU A 198 -18.51 4.09 -0.27
N SER A 199 -17.98 5.03 -1.06
CA SER A 199 -18.77 5.73 -2.09
C SER A 199 -18.19 5.47 -3.48
N LEU A 200 -19.01 4.97 -4.40
CA LEU A 200 -18.63 4.75 -5.80
C LEU A 200 -19.35 5.75 -6.72
N ALA A 201 -18.56 6.51 -7.48
CA ALA A 201 -19.04 7.52 -8.42
C ALA A 201 -18.33 7.43 -9.77
N ARG A 202 -18.93 8.05 -10.79
CA ARG A 202 -18.39 8.13 -12.14
C ARG A 202 -18.20 9.59 -12.50
N THR A 203 -16.96 9.97 -12.84
CA THR A 203 -16.62 11.33 -13.27
C THR A 203 -15.86 11.26 -14.58
N GLY A 204 -16.55 11.56 -15.69
CA GLY A 204 -15.98 11.47 -17.04
C GLY A 204 -15.46 10.07 -17.37
N LYS A 205 -14.15 9.97 -17.57
CA LYS A 205 -13.44 8.72 -17.93
C LYS A 205 -12.90 7.95 -16.71
N PHE A 206 -13.32 8.31 -15.50
CA PHE A 206 -12.81 7.69 -14.28
C PHE A 206 -13.94 7.21 -13.37
N ASN A 207 -13.75 6.02 -12.79
CA ASN A 207 -14.51 5.57 -11.64
C ASN A 207 -13.76 6.03 -10.38
N ILE A 208 -14.48 6.66 -9.45
CA ILE A 208 -13.95 7.18 -8.19
C ILE A 208 -14.56 6.37 -7.06
N LEU A 209 -13.71 5.69 -6.29
CA LEU A 209 -14.07 5.03 -5.04
C LEU A 209 -13.49 5.83 -3.88
N THR A 210 -14.33 6.29 -2.95
CA THR A 210 -13.88 6.85 -1.68
C THR A 210 -14.14 5.87 -0.54
N VAL A 211 -13.23 5.84 0.43
CA VAL A 211 -13.39 5.14 1.71
C VAL A 211 -13.22 6.18 2.81
N ASP A 212 -14.34 6.54 3.43
CA ASP A 212 -14.43 7.53 4.49
C ASP A 212 -14.59 6.80 5.83
N ASP A 213 -13.79 7.16 6.83
CA ASP A 213 -13.95 6.69 8.21
C ASP A 213 -14.34 7.83 9.15
N ASN A 214 -14.82 7.49 10.35
CA ASN A 214 -15.09 8.47 11.42
C ASN A 214 -14.04 8.43 12.55
N GLY A 215 -12.79 8.07 12.22
CA GLY A 215 -11.67 8.06 13.14
C GLY A 215 -11.11 9.45 13.45
N PRO A 216 -9.92 9.53 14.08
CA PRO A 216 -9.28 10.79 14.44
C PRO A 216 -8.70 11.55 13.22
N GLY A 217 -8.75 10.96 12.02
CA GLY A 217 -8.06 11.45 10.84
C GLY A 217 -6.56 11.11 10.81
N ILE A 218 -5.88 11.66 9.82
CA ILE A 218 -4.45 11.50 9.55
C ILE A 218 -3.70 12.62 10.27
N ARG A 219 -2.77 12.26 11.16
CA ARG A 219 -1.99 13.19 11.98
C ARG A 219 -0.71 13.67 11.32
N ALA A 220 -0.24 12.96 10.30
CA ALA A 220 1.01 13.23 9.61
C ALA A 220 1.05 14.68 9.10
N ASP A 221 2.15 15.38 9.43
CA ASP A 221 2.43 16.72 8.92
C ASP A 221 2.46 16.75 7.37
N ASN A 222 2.79 15.60 6.78
CA ASN A 222 2.67 15.34 5.36
C ASN A 222 1.87 14.06 5.14
N ILE A 223 0.63 14.20 4.63
CA ILE A 223 -0.29 13.09 4.38
C ILE A 223 0.31 12.06 3.42
N GLU A 224 1.17 12.47 2.47
CA GLU A 224 1.81 11.53 1.52
C GLU A 224 2.67 10.47 2.21
N ARG A 225 3.17 10.75 3.42
CA ARG A 225 4.02 9.82 4.18
C ARG A 225 3.29 8.54 4.58
N ILE A 226 1.95 8.54 4.66
CA ILE A 226 1.20 7.33 4.98
C ILE A 226 1.31 6.24 3.90
N PHE A 227 1.77 6.61 2.69
CA PHE A 227 2.04 5.69 1.59
C PHE A 227 3.50 5.23 1.56
N GLU A 228 4.38 5.76 2.43
CA GLU A 228 5.74 5.26 2.60
C GLU A 228 5.70 3.85 3.21
N ARG A 229 6.63 3.00 2.78
CA ARG A 229 6.73 1.62 3.27
C ARG A 229 7.07 1.63 4.76
N PHE A 230 6.42 0.75 5.51
CA PHE A 230 6.62 0.58 6.95
C PHE A 230 6.29 1.82 7.81
N TYR A 231 5.68 2.85 7.21
CA TYR A 231 5.22 4.02 7.95
C TYR A 231 4.00 3.69 8.81
N THR A 232 3.96 4.25 10.03
CA THR A 232 2.80 4.20 10.90
C THR A 232 2.77 5.41 11.82
N ASP A 233 1.58 6.02 11.96
CA ASP A 233 1.34 7.20 12.80
C ASP A 233 0.69 6.85 14.15
N ARG A 234 0.65 5.55 14.49
CA ARG A 234 -0.08 5.03 15.66
C ARG A 234 0.74 5.24 16.94
N PRO A 235 0.12 5.70 18.05
CA PRO A 235 0.79 5.81 19.34
C PRO A 235 1.37 4.46 19.79
N ALA A 236 2.54 4.48 20.44
CA ALA A 236 3.15 3.30 21.03
C ALA A 236 2.24 2.70 22.11
N GLY A 237 1.54 1.61 21.77
CA GLY A 237 0.62 0.90 22.67
C GLY A 237 -0.74 0.58 22.07
N GLU A 238 -1.22 1.34 21.08
CA GLU A 238 -2.44 1.02 20.33
C GLU A 238 -2.10 0.19 19.09
N ALA A 239 -2.37 -1.11 19.16
CA ALA A 239 -2.28 -2.05 18.03
C ALA A 239 -0.93 -2.07 17.27
N PHE A 240 0.19 -1.86 17.97
CA PHE A 240 1.52 -2.03 17.40
C PHE A 240 1.73 -3.51 17.06
N GLY A 241 1.46 -3.87 15.79
CA GLY A 241 1.57 -5.23 15.29
C GLY A 241 0.32 -5.81 14.62
N GLN A 242 -0.78 -5.06 14.45
CA GLN A 242 -1.89 -5.47 13.56
C GLN A 242 -1.65 -5.13 12.09
N ASN A 243 -0.77 -4.17 11.79
CA ASN A 243 -0.49 -3.73 10.42
C ASN A 243 1.04 -3.67 10.19
N SER A 244 1.49 -4.10 9.02
CA SER A 244 2.90 -4.09 8.59
C SER A 244 3.43 -2.71 8.16
N GLY A 245 2.53 -1.75 7.94
CA GLY A 245 2.87 -0.49 7.27
C GLY A 245 3.14 -0.63 5.77
N LEU A 246 2.94 -1.83 5.19
CA LEU A 246 3.08 -2.06 3.75
C LEU A 246 1.76 -1.87 2.99
N GLY A 247 0.62 -2.06 3.65
CA GLY A 247 -0.68 -2.14 2.99
C GLY A 247 -1.03 -0.93 2.11
N LEU A 248 -0.86 0.30 2.60
CA LEU A 248 -1.16 1.50 1.82
C LEU A 248 -0.16 1.70 0.66
N SER A 249 1.12 1.39 0.87
CA SER A 249 2.15 1.48 -0.18
C SER A 249 1.90 0.47 -1.32
N ILE A 250 1.49 -0.76 -0.99
CA ILE A 250 1.10 -1.80 -1.96
C ILE A 250 -0.18 -1.38 -2.67
N SER A 251 -1.15 -0.84 -1.93
CA SER A 251 -2.42 -0.37 -2.50
C SER A 251 -2.19 0.72 -3.55
N ARG A 252 -1.27 1.65 -3.27
CA ARG A 252 -0.89 2.71 -4.21
C ARG A 252 -0.25 2.14 -5.48
N GLN A 253 0.71 1.22 -5.33
CA GLN A 253 1.34 0.55 -6.48
C GLN A 253 0.33 -0.21 -7.34
N ILE A 254 -0.61 -0.93 -6.72
CA ILE A 254 -1.68 -1.64 -7.46
C ILE A 254 -2.51 -0.63 -8.26
N VAL A 255 -2.97 0.46 -7.62
CA VAL A 255 -3.81 1.46 -8.29
C VAL A 255 -3.06 2.15 -9.43
N GLU A 256 -1.78 2.50 -9.23
CA GLU A 256 -0.92 3.10 -10.25
C GLU A 256 -0.68 2.14 -11.43
N ALA A 257 -0.49 0.84 -11.17
CA ALA A 257 -0.37 -0.18 -12.21
C ALA A 257 -1.65 -0.33 -13.06
N HIS A 258 -2.81 0.02 -12.51
CA HIS A 258 -4.08 0.08 -13.22
C HIS A 258 -4.33 1.44 -13.90
N GLY A 259 -3.31 2.31 -13.97
CA GLY A 259 -3.40 3.64 -14.56
C GLY A 259 -4.21 4.64 -13.72
N GLY A 260 -4.42 4.32 -12.44
CA GLY A 260 -5.18 5.11 -11.49
C GLY A 260 -4.33 5.93 -10.53
N THR A 261 -4.99 6.55 -9.57
CA THR A 261 -4.33 7.25 -8.44
C THR A 261 -5.00 6.91 -7.11
N LEU A 262 -4.20 6.79 -6.05
CA LEU A 262 -4.67 6.67 -4.67
C LEU A 262 -4.16 7.86 -3.86
N THR A 263 -5.08 8.66 -3.32
CA THR A 263 -4.77 9.80 -2.46
C THR A 263 -5.50 9.69 -1.13
N ALA A 264 -5.12 10.53 -0.16
CA ALA A 264 -5.79 10.62 1.12
C ALA A 264 -5.98 12.09 1.53
N GLU A 265 -7.04 12.34 2.30
CA GLU A 265 -7.36 13.65 2.85
C GLU A 265 -8.07 13.51 4.20
N ASN A 266 -8.05 14.56 5.03
CA ASN A 266 -8.84 14.63 6.25
C ASN A 266 -10.23 15.17 5.95
N ILE A 267 -11.27 14.55 6.53
CA ILE A 267 -12.65 15.01 6.41
C ILE A 267 -12.84 16.20 7.36
N PRO A 268 -13.12 17.41 6.84
CA PRO A 268 -13.28 18.58 7.68
C PRO A 268 -14.56 18.49 8.51
N GLY A 269 -14.48 18.99 9.74
CA GLY A 269 -15.60 19.10 10.64
C GLY A 269 -16.46 20.33 10.41
N THR A 270 -17.36 20.56 11.36
CA THR A 270 -18.29 21.69 11.35
C THR A 270 -17.63 22.98 11.84
N LYS A 271 -16.58 22.87 12.65
CA LYS A 271 -15.80 23.99 13.15
C LYS A 271 -14.46 24.08 12.41
N PRO A 272 -13.90 25.29 12.24
CA PRO A 272 -12.56 25.45 11.69
C PRO A 272 -11.52 24.64 12.49
N GLY A 273 -10.71 23.84 11.80
CA GLY A 273 -9.69 22.97 12.40
C GLY A 273 -10.20 21.66 13.01
N GLU A 274 -11.52 21.41 12.98
CA GLU A 274 -12.08 20.12 13.39
C GLU A 274 -11.87 19.07 12.28
N ILE A 275 -11.45 17.87 12.66
CA ILE A 275 -11.31 16.71 11.77
C ILE A 275 -12.31 15.65 12.23
N LYS A 276 -13.09 15.11 11.30
CA LYS A 276 -14.14 14.10 11.57
C LYS A 276 -13.78 12.70 11.11
N GLY A 277 -12.63 12.53 10.48
CA GLY A 277 -12.19 11.25 9.92
C GLY A 277 -11.14 11.42 8.83
N ALA A 278 -10.72 10.29 8.27
CA ALA A 278 -9.92 10.27 7.06
C ALA A 278 -10.75 9.81 5.85
N ARG A 279 -10.33 10.25 4.67
CA ARG A 279 -10.84 9.79 3.38
C ARG A 279 -9.69 9.31 2.53
N PHE A 280 -9.84 8.12 1.96
CA PHE A 280 -8.98 7.61 0.90
C PHE A 280 -9.74 7.66 -0.42
N VAL A 281 -9.10 8.14 -1.49
CA VAL A 281 -9.71 8.31 -2.81
C VAL A 281 -8.93 7.49 -3.83
N VAL A 282 -9.57 6.45 -4.36
CA VAL A 282 -9.09 5.63 -5.46
C VAL A 282 -9.75 6.10 -6.75
N THR A 283 -8.94 6.51 -7.72
CA THR A 283 -9.38 6.87 -9.07
C THR A 283 -8.89 5.82 -10.04
N LEU A 284 -9.78 5.16 -10.78
CA LEU A 284 -9.42 4.17 -11.79
C LEU A 284 -9.96 4.59 -13.16
N PRO A 285 -9.15 4.43 -14.24
CA PRO A 285 -9.64 4.60 -15.60
C PRO A 285 -10.82 3.68 -15.86
N ALA A 286 -11.85 4.26 -16.42
CA ALA A 286 -12.96 3.53 -16.93
C ALA A 286 -12.60 2.69 -18.13
N GLU A 287 -13.21 1.51 -18.24
CA GLU A 287 -13.34 0.87 -19.54
C GLU A 287 -14.17 1.78 -20.48
N ALA A 288 -13.71 1.89 -21.72
CA ALA A 288 -14.25 2.78 -22.75
C ALA A 288 -15.52 2.20 -23.41
#